data_AF-A0A4V1FZA6-F1
#
_entry.id   AF-A0A4V1FZA6-F1
#
_cell.length_a   1.000
_cell.length_b   1.000
_cell.length_c   1.000
_cell.angle_alpha   90.00
_cell.angle_beta   90.00
_cell.angle_gamma   90.00
#
_symmetry.space_group_name_H-M   'P 1'
#
loop_
_entity.id
_entity.type
_entity.pdbx_description
1 polymer ?
#
loop_
_entity_poly.entity_id
_entity_poly.type
_entity_poly.pdbx_seq_one_letter_code
_entity_poly.pdbx_strand_id
1 'polypeptide(L)'
;MSHSSMSSRRRGQTEPLAALVAVSALLVGVGLYGLYITETLPGATDRTTETTAVTRIKDDIETDGVVPGGDRALGDEIETASLPHGRNVYVQVTTVEDGRETVVADAFFGTDGQPDRNPIESGELEGPPDEASVAERPVAVETRPGAVRGGTLTVGVWDG
;
A
#
# COMPACT_ATOMS: atom_id res chain seq x y z
N MET A 1 24.15 -76.61 15.72
CA MET A 1 24.12 -75.29 16.40
C MET A 1 24.58 -74.24 15.41
N SER A 2 23.68 -73.32 15.06
CA SER A 2 23.93 -71.87 14.89
C SER A 2 22.77 -71.26 14.11
N HIS A 3 21.94 -70.53 14.85
CA HIS A 3 20.96 -69.60 14.33
C HIS A 3 21.69 -68.36 13.83
N SER A 4 21.33 -67.85 12.64
CA SER A 4 21.66 -66.47 12.28
C SER A 4 20.45 -65.79 11.65
N SER A 5 19.85 -65.00 12.54
CA SER A 5 18.90 -63.90 12.42
C SER A 5 18.50 -63.39 11.03
N MET A 6 17.18 -63.21 10.90
CA MET A 6 16.51 -62.31 9.97
C MET A 6 17.17 -60.93 9.91
N SER A 7 17.25 -60.37 8.70
CA SER A 7 17.39 -58.93 8.46
C SER A 7 16.14 -58.47 7.70
N SER A 8 15.11 -58.09 8.43
CA SER A 8 13.96 -57.34 7.92
C SER A 8 14.37 -55.90 7.66
N ARG A 9 14.82 -55.58 6.44
CA ARG A 9 14.90 -54.19 5.98
C ARG A 9 13.50 -53.70 5.59
N ARG A 10 12.71 -53.29 6.59
CA ARG A 10 11.64 -52.29 6.38
C ARG A 10 12.30 -50.92 6.31
N ARG A 11 12.74 -50.52 5.13
CA ARG A 11 13.20 -49.15 4.88
C ARG A 11 12.85 -48.80 3.44
N GLY A 12 11.68 -48.19 3.26
CA GLY A 12 11.17 -47.87 1.92
C GLY A 12 9.67 -47.55 1.84
N GLN A 13 9.03 -47.11 2.93
CA GLN A 13 7.70 -46.51 2.83
C GLN A 13 7.74 -45.21 3.61
N THR A 14 7.98 -44.10 2.92
CA THR A 14 7.37 -42.84 3.29
C THR A 14 5.87 -43.11 3.40
N GLU A 15 5.32 -43.10 4.61
CA GLU A 15 3.89 -43.31 4.80
C GLU A 15 3.14 -42.29 3.92
N PRO A 16 2.30 -42.74 2.97
CA PRO A 16 1.54 -41.82 2.13
C PRO A 16 0.70 -40.85 2.98
N LEU A 17 0.33 -41.24 4.19
CA LEU A 17 -0.34 -40.38 5.17
C LEU A 17 0.53 -39.21 5.66
N ALA A 18 1.80 -39.45 5.99
CA ALA A 18 2.70 -38.39 6.45
C ALA A 18 2.92 -37.34 5.35
N ALA A 19 3.02 -37.77 4.08
CA ALA A 19 3.10 -36.87 2.95
C ALA A 19 1.82 -36.04 2.79
N LEU A 20 0.64 -36.65 2.92
CA LEU A 20 -0.63 -35.93 2.87
C LEU A 20 -0.78 -34.91 4.00
N VAL A 21 -0.35 -35.26 5.21
CA VAL A 21 -0.34 -34.33 6.36
C VAL A 21 0.58 -33.14 6.09
N ALA A 22 1.78 -33.38 5.56
CA ALA A 22 2.71 -32.30 5.22
C ALA A 22 2.16 -31.37 4.13
N VAL A 23 1.55 -31.92 3.08
CA VAL A 23 0.91 -31.12 2.01
C VAL A 23 -0.30 -30.35 2.57
N SER A 24 -1.10 -30.98 3.43
CA SER A 24 -2.25 -30.31 4.06
C SER A 24 -1.79 -29.14 4.94
N ALA A 25 -0.76 -29.34 5.76
CA ALA A 25 -0.17 -28.29 6.58
C ALA A 25 0.40 -27.14 5.72
N LEU A 26 1.06 -27.46 4.59
CA LEU A 26 1.54 -26.46 3.64
C LEU A 26 0.38 -25.67 3.03
N LEU A 27 -0.68 -26.34 2.58
CA LEU A 27 -1.87 -25.68 2.01
C LEU A 27 -2.58 -24.79 3.04
N VAL A 28 -2.69 -25.23 4.29
CA VAL A 28 -3.23 -24.41 5.38
C VAL A 28 -2.35 -23.20 5.63
N GLY A 29 -1.03 -23.38 5.69
CA GLY A 29 -0.09 -22.27 5.86
C GLY A 29 -0.18 -21.24 4.73
N VAL A 30 -0.21 -21.70 3.47
CA VAL A 30 -0.36 -20.83 2.30
C VAL A 30 -1.74 -20.16 2.29
N GLY A 31 -2.80 -20.85 2.70
CA GLY A 31 -4.15 -20.28 2.80
C GLY A 31 -4.27 -19.20 3.87
N LEU A 32 -3.72 -19.44 5.07
CA LEU A 32 -3.66 -18.44 6.14
C LEU A 32 -2.80 -17.24 5.74
N TYR A 33 -1.66 -17.48 5.09
CA TYR A 33 -0.81 -16.41 4.57
C TYR A 33 -1.52 -15.59 3.48
N GLY A 34 -2.24 -16.25 2.57
CA GLY A 34 -3.03 -15.59 1.54
C GLY A 34 -4.16 -14.73 2.13
N LEU A 35 -4.85 -15.21 3.16
CA LEU A 35 -5.86 -14.44 3.88
C LEU A 35 -5.25 -13.20 4.56
N TYR A 36 -4.12 -13.38 5.25
CA TYR A 36 -3.39 -12.28 5.87
C TYR A 36 -2.93 -11.22 4.85
N ILE A 37 -2.45 -11.63 3.68
CA ILE A 37 -2.15 -10.70 2.58
C ILE A 37 -3.41 -9.97 2.12
N THR A 38 -4.54 -10.67 2.01
CA THR A 38 -5.79 -10.04 1.55
C THR A 38 -6.31 -9.00 2.55
N GLU A 39 -6.10 -9.23 3.84
CA GLU A 39 -6.47 -8.27 4.91
C GLU A 39 -5.52 -7.06 4.97
N THR A 40 -4.23 -7.27 4.68
CA THR A 40 -3.22 -6.20 4.73
C THR A 40 -3.11 -5.41 3.41
N LEU A 41 -3.44 -6.02 2.28
CA LEU A 41 -3.49 -5.40 0.96
C LEU A 41 -4.91 -5.48 0.39
N PRO A 42 -5.81 -4.54 0.73
CA PRO A 42 -7.07 -4.41 0.02
C PRO A 42 -6.81 -4.09 -1.47
N GLY A 43 -7.48 -4.81 -2.40
CA GLY A 43 -7.65 -4.35 -3.78
C GLY A 43 -7.02 -5.15 -4.95
N ALA A 44 -6.78 -6.46 -4.83
CA ALA A 44 -6.13 -7.22 -5.92
C ALA A 44 -6.97 -7.43 -7.20
N THR A 45 -8.28 -7.10 -7.23
CA THR A 45 -9.15 -7.45 -8.38
C THR A 45 -10.09 -6.33 -8.88
N ASP A 46 -10.31 -5.24 -8.15
CA ASP A 46 -11.19 -4.15 -8.61
C ASP A 46 -10.38 -2.86 -8.85
N ARG A 47 -10.46 -2.31 -10.07
CA ARG A 47 -10.02 -0.93 -10.30
C ARG A 47 -11.07 0.02 -9.72
N THR A 48 -10.94 0.26 -8.44
CA THR A 48 -11.76 1.22 -7.72
C THR A 48 -11.34 2.65 -8.05
N THR A 49 -12.20 3.62 -7.73
CA THR A 49 -11.97 5.04 -8.02
C THR A 49 -10.69 5.53 -7.36
N GLU A 50 -10.46 5.20 -6.09
CA GLU A 50 -9.28 5.54 -5.32
C GLU A 50 -8.01 4.87 -5.88
N THR A 51 -8.09 3.62 -6.35
CA THR A 51 -6.97 2.92 -6.99
C THR A 51 -6.55 3.58 -8.31
N THR A 52 -7.53 4.10 -9.06
CA THR A 52 -7.26 4.86 -10.28
C THR A 52 -6.71 6.24 -9.95
N ALA A 53 -7.29 6.94 -8.97
CA ALA A 53 -6.86 8.26 -8.52
C ALA A 53 -5.42 8.23 -8.02
N VAL A 54 -5.06 7.29 -7.13
CA VAL A 54 -3.69 7.18 -6.58
C VAL A 54 -2.66 6.93 -7.69
N THR A 55 -3.02 6.24 -8.76
CA THR A 55 -2.11 6.01 -9.89
C THR A 55 -1.90 7.29 -10.69
N ARG A 56 -2.97 8.02 -11.02
CA ARG A 56 -2.88 9.27 -11.77
C ARG A 56 -2.19 10.39 -10.98
N ILE A 57 -2.58 10.56 -9.72
CA ILE A 57 -1.96 11.52 -8.81
C ILE A 57 -0.48 11.23 -8.64
N LYS A 58 -0.09 9.95 -8.52
CA LYS A 58 1.31 9.56 -8.51
C LYS A 58 2.03 10.00 -9.78
N ASP A 59 1.44 9.75 -10.95
CA ASP A 59 2.04 10.11 -12.24
C ASP A 59 2.20 11.65 -12.39
N ASP A 60 1.33 12.45 -11.78
CA ASP A 60 1.42 13.92 -11.80
C ASP A 60 2.53 14.47 -10.91
N ILE A 61 2.68 13.93 -9.68
CA ILE A 61 3.63 14.43 -8.67
C ILE A 61 5.03 13.82 -8.83
N GLU A 62 5.16 12.71 -9.56
CA GLU A 62 6.43 12.03 -9.75
C GLU A 62 7.21 12.64 -10.91
N THR A 63 8.41 13.14 -10.62
CA THR A 63 9.36 13.59 -11.65
C THR A 63 10.56 12.64 -11.67
N ASP A 64 10.85 12.04 -12.81
CA ASP A 64 11.98 11.11 -13.00
C ASP A 64 12.05 9.95 -11.98
N GLY A 65 10.89 9.46 -11.52
CA GLY A 65 10.84 8.36 -10.54
C GLY A 65 10.75 8.81 -9.08
N VAL A 66 10.74 10.11 -8.81
CA VAL A 66 10.89 10.66 -7.46
C VAL A 66 9.88 11.78 -7.21
N VAL A 67 9.23 11.75 -6.04
CA VAL A 67 8.37 12.81 -5.53
C VAL A 67 9.24 13.85 -4.83
N PRO A 68 9.24 15.13 -5.25
CA PRO A 68 10.01 16.16 -4.60
C PRO A 68 9.46 16.45 -3.20
N GLY A 69 10.31 16.35 -2.16
CA GLY A 69 9.98 16.79 -0.81
C GLY A 69 10.36 18.26 -0.59
N GLY A 70 9.51 19.02 0.12
CA GLY A 70 9.77 20.41 0.49
C GLY A 70 8.50 21.25 0.56
N ASP A 71 8.64 22.57 0.74
CA ASP A 71 7.53 23.54 0.89
C ASP A 71 6.70 23.77 -0.40
N ARG A 72 6.78 22.88 -1.39
CA ARG A 72 5.92 22.99 -2.58
C ARG A 72 4.51 22.53 -2.21
N ALA A 73 3.52 23.31 -2.63
CA ALA A 73 2.13 22.92 -2.45
C ALA A 73 1.81 21.74 -3.38
N LEU A 74 1.61 20.56 -2.80
CA LEU A 74 1.22 19.34 -3.52
C LEU A 74 -0.04 19.57 -4.38
N GLY A 75 -0.90 20.48 -3.95
CA GLY A 75 -2.10 20.91 -4.68
C GLY A 75 -1.84 21.53 -6.06
N ASP A 76 -0.69 22.16 -6.28
CA ASP A 76 -0.35 22.81 -7.55
C ASP A 76 0.28 21.84 -8.56
N GLU A 77 0.78 20.69 -8.10
CA GLU A 77 1.42 19.67 -8.95
C GLU A 77 0.40 18.69 -9.55
N ILE A 78 -0.74 18.49 -8.88
CA ILE A 78 -1.77 17.54 -9.28
C ILE A 78 -2.70 18.19 -10.31
N GLU A 79 -2.91 17.53 -11.44
CA GLU A 79 -3.84 17.99 -12.45
C GLU A 79 -5.28 17.68 -12.05
N THR A 80 -6.20 18.63 -12.23
CA THR A 80 -7.65 18.40 -11.98
C THR A 80 -8.20 17.21 -12.78
N ALA A 81 -7.62 16.87 -13.92
CA ALA A 81 -8.01 15.71 -14.73
C ALA A 81 -7.68 14.35 -14.09
N SER A 82 -6.70 14.34 -13.17
CA SER A 82 -6.30 13.15 -12.42
C SER A 82 -7.23 12.87 -11.24
N LEU A 83 -7.98 13.88 -10.79
CA LEU A 83 -8.95 13.77 -9.71
C LEU A 83 -10.26 13.13 -10.19
N PRO A 84 -10.88 12.25 -9.38
CA PRO A 84 -12.24 11.78 -9.62
C PRO A 84 -13.25 12.94 -9.65
N HIS A 85 -14.04 13.02 -10.71
CA HIS A 85 -15.01 14.11 -10.89
C HIS A 85 -16.10 14.11 -9.81
N GLY A 86 -16.36 15.28 -9.22
CA GLY A 86 -17.46 15.47 -8.26
C GLY A 86 -17.25 14.80 -6.92
N ARG A 87 -16.00 14.51 -6.54
CA ARG A 87 -15.63 13.82 -5.30
C ARG A 87 -14.66 14.68 -4.51
N ASN A 88 -14.69 14.52 -3.19
CA ASN A 88 -13.65 15.05 -2.34
C ASN A 88 -12.45 14.11 -2.38
N VAL A 89 -11.24 14.69 -2.42
CA VAL A 89 -9.99 13.95 -2.50
C VAL A 89 -9.02 14.50 -1.47
N TYR A 90 -8.48 13.61 -0.64
CA TYR A 90 -7.36 13.91 0.26
C TYR A 90 -6.11 13.18 -0.27
N VAL A 91 -4.99 13.88 -0.30
CA VAL A 91 -3.70 13.35 -0.74
C VAL A 91 -2.67 13.64 0.33
N GLN A 92 -1.92 12.62 0.73
CA GLN A 92 -0.83 12.75 1.68
C GLN A 92 0.38 11.98 1.18
N VAL A 93 1.55 12.59 1.31
CA VAL A 93 2.84 11.95 1.09
C VAL A 93 3.58 11.90 2.42
N THR A 94 4.00 10.71 2.81
CA THR A 94 4.83 10.49 3.99
C THR A 94 6.19 9.96 3.60
N THR A 95 7.16 10.15 4.49
CA THR A 95 8.47 9.50 4.40
C THR A 95 8.90 9.01 5.78
N VAL A 96 9.87 8.09 5.82
CA VAL A 96 10.44 7.61 7.08
C VAL A 96 11.76 8.35 7.35
N GLU A 97 11.75 9.26 8.33
CA GLU A 97 12.94 9.90 8.88
C GLU A 97 13.20 9.41 10.32
N ASP A 98 14.43 8.98 10.62
CA ASP A 98 14.83 8.45 11.94
C ASP A 98 13.95 7.29 12.47
N GLY A 99 13.41 6.47 11.55
CA GLY A 99 12.52 5.36 11.90
C GLY A 99 11.10 5.79 12.30
N ARG A 100 10.74 7.06 12.10
CA ARG A 100 9.40 7.60 12.29
C ARG A 100 8.83 8.06 10.97
N GLU A 101 7.57 7.76 10.74
CA GLU A 101 6.83 8.30 9.61
C GLU A 101 6.56 9.79 9.85
N THR A 102 6.81 10.60 8.83
CA THR A 102 6.63 12.05 8.85
C THR A 102 5.90 12.45 7.58
N VAL A 103 4.87 13.27 7.72
CA VAL A 103 4.16 13.87 6.57
C VAL A 103 5.09 14.91 5.95
N VAL A 104 5.36 14.76 4.65
CA VAL A 104 6.20 15.71 3.89
C VAL A 104 5.36 16.67 3.08
N ALA A 105 4.15 16.26 2.69
CA ALA A 105 3.20 17.10 1.96
C ALA A 105 1.79 16.52 2.08
N ASP A 106 0.79 17.40 2.08
CA ASP A 106 -0.62 17.06 1.97
C ASP A 106 -1.36 18.04 1.05
N ALA A 107 -2.52 17.62 0.57
CA ALA A 107 -3.44 18.45 -0.19
C ALA A 107 -4.86 17.91 -0.04
N PHE A 108 -5.82 18.84 -0.03
CA PHE A 108 -7.24 18.55 -0.11
C PHE A 108 -7.84 19.17 -1.36
N PHE A 109 -8.73 18.44 -2.03
CA PHE A 109 -9.48 18.91 -3.18
C PHE A 109 -10.96 18.68 -2.91
N GLY A 110 -11.75 19.75 -3.05
CA GLY A 110 -13.19 19.65 -3.01
C GLY A 110 -13.76 19.00 -4.28
N THR A 111 -15.09 18.90 -4.34
CA THR A 111 -15.82 18.37 -5.50
C THR A 111 -15.63 19.19 -6.79
N ASP A 112 -15.15 20.43 -6.68
CA ASP A 112 -14.77 21.30 -7.80
C ASP A 112 -13.37 20.99 -8.35
N GLY A 113 -12.60 20.13 -7.67
CA GLY A 113 -11.26 19.72 -8.06
C GLY A 113 -10.20 20.80 -7.86
N GLN A 114 -10.53 21.87 -7.13
CA GLN A 114 -9.59 22.94 -6.83
C GLN A 114 -8.87 22.63 -5.52
N PRO A 115 -7.53 22.80 -5.46
CA PRO A 115 -6.79 22.56 -4.23
C PRO A 115 -7.19 23.59 -3.17
N ASP A 116 -7.51 23.11 -1.97
CA ASP A 116 -7.49 23.94 -0.78
C ASP A 116 -6.03 24.22 -0.41
N ARG A 117 -5.69 25.51 -0.40
CA ARG A 117 -4.30 25.98 -0.27
C ARG A 117 -3.81 26.00 1.16
N ASN A 118 -4.64 25.64 2.15
CA ASN A 118 -4.24 25.70 3.55
C ASN A 118 -4.95 24.66 4.45
N PRO A 119 -4.79 23.35 4.21
CA PRO A 119 -5.51 22.30 4.95
C PRO A 119 -5.21 22.33 6.46
N ILE A 120 -3.97 22.70 6.82
CA ILE A 120 -3.45 22.71 8.19
C ILE A 120 -4.01 23.89 9.01
N GLU A 121 -4.23 25.08 8.41
CA GLU A 121 -4.83 26.23 9.12
C GLU A 121 -6.36 26.12 9.24
N SER A 122 -7.01 25.41 8.31
CA SER A 122 -8.46 25.15 8.35
C SER A 122 -8.84 24.13 9.44
N GLY A 123 -7.87 23.34 9.94
CA GLY A 123 -8.12 22.26 10.91
C GLY A 123 -9.08 21.20 10.35
N GLU A 124 -9.19 21.11 9.02
CA GLU A 124 -10.38 20.53 8.40
C GLU A 124 -10.29 19.01 8.35
N LEU A 125 -9.10 18.41 8.22
CA LEU A 125 -8.88 16.96 8.24
C LEU A 125 -7.44 16.58 8.63
N GLU A 126 -7.25 15.79 9.71
CA GLU A 126 -5.97 15.12 10.06
C GLU A 126 -5.66 13.91 9.15
N GLY A 127 -6.51 13.65 8.16
CA GLY A 127 -6.49 12.51 7.26
C GLY A 127 -7.86 12.34 6.59
N PRO A 128 -8.01 11.39 5.65
CA PRO A 128 -9.30 11.15 5.04
C PRO A 128 -10.33 10.70 6.10
N PRO A 129 -11.61 11.06 5.97
CA PRO A 129 -12.65 10.64 6.92
C PRO A 129 -12.86 9.11 6.88
N ASP A 130 -13.48 8.54 7.93
CA ASP A 130 -13.65 7.08 8.08
C ASP A 130 -14.48 6.45 6.93
N GLU A 131 -15.39 7.21 6.33
CA GLU A 131 -16.18 6.79 5.17
C GLU A 131 -15.42 6.83 3.84
N ALA A 132 -14.21 7.39 3.80
CA ALA A 132 -13.44 7.51 2.57
C ALA A 132 -12.92 6.15 2.10
N SER A 133 -12.98 5.96 0.78
CA SER A 133 -12.23 4.88 0.14
C SER A 133 -10.76 5.32 0.03
N VAL A 134 -9.85 4.57 0.66
CA VAL A 134 -8.43 4.90 0.71
C VAL A 134 -7.60 3.92 -0.12
N ALA A 135 -6.67 4.45 -0.90
CA ALA A 135 -5.64 3.67 -1.59
C ALA A 135 -4.25 4.23 -1.30
N GLU A 136 -3.29 3.31 -1.18
CA GLU A 136 -1.90 3.64 -0.86
C GLU A 136 -0.96 3.12 -1.95
N ARG A 137 0.13 3.85 -2.20
CA ARG A 137 1.21 3.45 -3.11
C ARG A 137 2.58 3.79 -2.54
N PRO A 138 3.57 2.88 -2.65
CA PRO A 138 4.95 3.22 -2.33
C PRO A 138 5.49 4.22 -3.35
N VAL A 139 6.23 5.21 -2.84
CA VAL A 139 6.88 6.26 -3.62
C VAL A 139 8.31 6.49 -3.12
N ALA A 140 9.17 6.98 -4.01
CA ALA A 140 10.48 7.49 -3.65
C ALA A 140 10.35 8.99 -3.38
N VAL A 141 10.74 9.45 -2.20
CA VAL A 141 10.61 10.85 -1.78
C VAL A 141 12.00 11.47 -1.65
N GLU A 142 12.24 12.59 -2.35
CA GLU A 142 13.45 13.37 -2.19
C GLU A 142 13.33 14.32 -0.99
N THR A 143 13.89 13.93 0.15
CA THR A 143 13.83 14.75 1.38
C THR A 143 14.72 15.99 1.35
N ARG A 144 15.80 15.93 0.57
CA ARG A 144 16.81 16.99 0.33
C ARG A 144 17.44 16.72 -1.04
N PRO A 145 18.05 17.71 -1.70
CA PRO A 145 18.72 17.49 -2.99
C PRO A 145 19.68 16.29 -2.97
N GLY A 146 19.38 15.27 -3.77
CA GLY A 146 20.13 14.01 -3.87
C GLY A 146 19.89 12.99 -2.75
N ALA A 147 18.98 13.25 -1.81
CA ALA A 147 18.68 12.39 -0.67
C ALA A 147 17.27 11.77 -0.76
N VAL A 148 17.21 10.59 -1.37
CA VAL A 148 15.96 9.83 -1.57
C VAL A 148 15.69 8.86 -0.43
N ARG A 149 14.43 8.78 0.00
CA ARG A 149 13.91 7.86 1.01
C ARG A 149 12.64 7.18 0.51
N GLY A 150 12.35 6.00 1.05
CA GLY A 150 11.06 5.37 0.84
C GLY A 150 9.97 6.18 1.53
N GLY A 151 8.82 6.28 0.89
CA GLY A 151 7.64 6.94 1.40
C GLY A 151 6.36 6.27 0.94
N THR A 152 5.25 6.78 1.43
CA THR A 152 3.91 6.32 1.09
C THR A 152 3.09 7.48 0.57
N LEU A 153 2.45 7.28 -0.58
CA LEU A 153 1.40 8.15 -1.09
C LEU A 153 0.06 7.53 -0.67
N THR A 154 -0.74 8.28 0.09
CA THR A 154 -2.09 7.90 0.51
C THR A 154 -3.09 8.82 -0.18
N VAL A 155 -4.11 8.23 -0.80
CA VAL A 155 -5.20 8.96 -1.46
C VAL A 155 -6.53 8.46 -0.91
N GLY A 156 -7.28 9.36 -0.28
CA GLY A 156 -8.65 9.11 0.18
C GLY A 156 -9.68 9.80 -0.70
N VAL A 157 -10.77 9.12 -1.03
CA VAL A 157 -11.83 9.64 -1.89
C VAL A 157 -13.21 9.37 -1.29
N TRP A 158 -14.04 10.40 -1.15
CA TRP A 158 -15.42 10.29 -0.61
C TRP A 158 -16.38 11.20 -1.37
N ASP A 159 -17.68 10.98 -1.18
CA ASP A 159 -18.73 11.83 -1.76
C ASP A 159 -18.79 13.16 -0.98
N GLY A 160 -19.15 14.26 -1.65
CA GLY A 160 -19.24 15.59 -1.05
C GLY A 160 -20.63 16.12 -0.80
#